data_AF-A0A453NAA1-F1
#
_entry.id   AF-A0A453NAA1-F1
#
_cell.length_a   1.000
_cell.length_b   1.000
_cell.length_c   1.000
_cell.angle_alpha   90.00
_cell.angle_beta   90.00
_cell.angle_gamma   90.00
#
_symmetry.space_group_name_H-M   'P 1'
#
loop_
_entity.id
_entity.type
_entity.pdbx_description
1 polymer ?
#
loop_
_entity_poly.entity_id
_entity_poly.type
_entity_poly.pdbx_seq_one_letter_code
_entity_poly.pdbx_strand_id
1 'polypeptide(L)'
;VSFGSELSNRAPTFDMDLSDFMDGDKPISYEKAKEYFSQDPSQKWAAYVAGTVLVLMTELGVQFTDSMSILVSSSVPEGKGVSSSASVEVATMSAIAAVYGLNIAPRDLAILCQKVENHIVGAPCGVMDQMTSACGEANKLLAMVCQPAEVKELVSIPTHIRFWGLDSGIRHSVGGTDYGSVRVGTYMGRKLIKCAASDLISQSFPSTPTQSCDASEEYEKYGVDLLKSEASLQYLCNLPPHRSALPY
;
A
#
# COMPACT_ATOMS: atom_id res chain seq x y z
N VAL A 1 -16.06 -3.10 -3.78
CA VAL A 1 -14.99 -3.09 -2.77
C VAL A 1 -14.89 -4.31 -1.83
N SER A 2 -13.77 -5.03 -1.75
CA SER A 2 -13.61 -6.16 -0.80
C SER A 2 -13.44 -5.68 0.63
N PHE A 3 -14.49 -5.14 1.21
CA PHE A 3 -14.48 -4.70 2.58
C PHE A 3 -14.68 -5.93 3.48
N GLY A 4 -13.87 -6.08 4.52
CA GLY A 4 -13.83 -7.25 5.40
C GLY A 4 -15.06 -7.49 6.29
N SER A 5 -16.26 -7.38 5.74
CA SER A 5 -17.52 -7.85 6.30
C SER A 5 -18.25 -8.64 5.20
N GLU A 6 -18.81 -9.80 5.52
CA GLU A 6 -19.82 -10.42 4.66
C GLU A 6 -20.83 -9.34 4.24
N LEU A 7 -21.17 -9.25 2.95
CA LEU A 7 -22.08 -8.24 2.39
C LEU A 7 -23.41 -8.08 3.15
N SER A 8 -23.77 -9.03 4.02
CA SER A 8 -24.95 -9.01 4.88
C SER A 8 -24.79 -8.24 6.21
N ASN A 9 -23.58 -7.88 6.65
CA ASN A 9 -23.33 -7.35 8.00
C ASN A 9 -22.68 -5.96 8.05
N ARG A 10 -22.72 -5.17 6.96
CA ARG A 10 -22.24 -3.79 6.99
C ARG A 10 -23.29 -2.84 7.57
N ALA A 11 -22.85 -1.97 8.49
CA ALA A 11 -23.64 -0.79 8.85
C ALA A 11 -23.70 0.20 7.66
N PRO A 12 -24.89 0.65 7.24
CA PRO A 12 -25.05 1.52 6.07
C PRO A 12 -24.51 2.95 6.30
N THR A 13 -24.32 3.32 7.57
CA THR A 13 -23.85 4.64 8.00
C THR A 13 -22.73 4.47 9.02
N PHE A 14 -21.92 5.52 9.14
CA PHE A 14 -20.87 5.65 10.14
C PHE A 14 -20.79 7.12 10.53
N ASP A 15 -20.77 7.38 11.83
CA ASP A 15 -20.70 8.71 12.41
C ASP A 15 -19.58 8.70 13.47
N MET A 16 -18.81 9.78 13.52
CA MET A 16 -17.68 9.97 14.44
C MET A 16 -17.52 11.46 14.69
N ASP A 17 -17.22 11.84 15.92
CA ASP A 17 -16.87 13.22 16.23
C ASP A 17 -15.44 13.51 15.79
N LEU A 18 -15.19 14.67 15.21
CA LEU A 18 -13.84 15.05 14.78
C LEU A 18 -12.85 15.07 15.95
N SER A 19 -13.34 15.33 17.18
CA SER A 19 -12.54 15.23 18.41
C SER A 19 -12.03 13.83 18.71
N ASP A 20 -12.67 12.78 18.20
CA ASP A 20 -12.21 11.39 18.37
C ASP A 20 -10.89 11.14 17.63
N PHE A 21 -10.57 11.96 16.62
CA PHE A 21 -9.26 11.94 15.96
C PHE A 21 -8.18 12.71 16.73
N MET A 22 -8.49 13.29 17.89
CA MET A 22 -7.57 14.15 18.64
C MET A 22 -7.16 13.54 19.99
N ASP A 23 -5.87 13.60 20.30
CA ASP A 23 -5.27 13.33 21.61
C ASP A 23 -4.68 14.65 22.14
N GLY A 24 -5.52 15.46 22.77
CA GLY A 24 -5.22 16.87 23.08
C GLY A 24 -5.15 17.71 21.79
N ASP A 25 -4.05 18.42 21.58
CA ASP A 25 -3.85 19.29 20.42
C ASP A 25 -3.26 18.56 19.19
N LYS A 26 -3.10 17.23 19.25
CA LYS A 26 -2.48 16.44 18.20
C LYS A 26 -3.41 15.33 17.70
N PRO A 27 -3.29 14.92 16.42
CA PRO A 27 -4.01 13.74 15.95
C PRO A 27 -3.62 12.47 16.73
N ILE A 28 -4.56 11.56 16.92
CA ILE A 28 -4.30 10.23 17.49
C ILE A 28 -3.29 9.45 16.63
N SER A 29 -2.59 8.48 17.23
CA SER A 29 -1.68 7.63 16.46
C SER A 29 -2.45 6.68 15.54
N TYR A 30 -1.80 6.21 14.47
CA TYR A 30 -2.41 5.23 13.55
C TYR A 30 -2.75 3.91 14.25
N GLU A 31 -1.98 3.51 15.27
CA GLU A 31 -2.27 2.32 16.07
C GLU A 31 -3.59 2.47 16.84
N LYS A 32 -3.81 3.63 17.50
CA LYS A 32 -5.08 3.92 18.18
C LYS A 32 -6.25 3.92 17.19
N ALA A 33 -6.07 4.53 16.01
CA ALA A 33 -7.10 4.54 14.98
C ALA A 33 -7.43 3.13 14.47
N LYS A 34 -6.41 2.31 14.22
CA LYS A 34 -6.57 0.91 13.82
C LYS A 34 -7.33 0.12 14.88
N GLU A 35 -6.97 0.27 16.15
CA GLU A 35 -7.66 -0.37 17.26
C GLU A 35 -9.13 0.04 17.27
N TYR A 36 -9.42 1.35 17.18
CA TYR A 36 -10.78 1.88 17.13
C TYR A 36 -11.62 1.25 16.01
N PHE A 37 -11.16 1.31 14.75
CA PHE A 37 -11.90 0.76 13.62
C PHE A 37 -11.98 -0.77 13.60
N SER A 38 -11.18 -1.46 14.42
CA SER A 38 -11.21 -2.91 14.53
C SER A 38 -12.27 -3.44 15.50
N GLN A 39 -12.85 -2.58 16.35
CA GLN A 39 -13.79 -2.96 17.41
C GLN A 39 -15.11 -3.51 16.87
N ASP A 40 -15.67 -2.84 15.85
CA ASP A 40 -16.92 -3.26 15.20
C ASP A 40 -16.65 -3.72 13.76
N PRO A 41 -16.73 -5.05 13.49
CA PRO A 41 -16.59 -5.59 12.15
C PRO A 41 -17.54 -4.97 11.10
N SER A 42 -18.73 -4.52 11.51
CA SER A 42 -19.73 -3.93 10.61
C SER A 42 -19.33 -2.52 10.12
N GLN A 43 -18.42 -1.87 10.84
CA GLN A 43 -17.96 -0.50 10.60
C GLN A 43 -16.50 -0.44 10.09
N LYS A 44 -15.81 -1.57 9.96
CA LYS A 44 -14.42 -1.62 9.46
C LYS A 44 -14.19 -0.89 8.13
N TRP A 45 -15.24 -0.77 7.31
CA TRP A 45 -15.17 -0.06 6.05
C TRP A 45 -14.94 1.45 6.20
N ALA A 46 -15.40 2.03 7.31
CA ALA A 46 -15.23 3.44 7.60
C ALA A 46 -13.75 3.82 7.73
N ALA A 47 -12.87 2.88 8.11
CA ALA A 47 -11.43 3.09 8.19
C ALA A 47 -10.82 3.57 6.86
N TYR A 48 -11.33 3.09 5.71
CA TYR A 48 -10.87 3.51 4.38
C TYR A 48 -11.25 4.97 4.05
N VAL A 49 -12.29 5.49 4.68
CA VAL A 49 -12.84 6.84 4.42
C VAL A 49 -12.34 7.79 5.50
N ALA A 50 -12.71 7.55 6.75
CA ALA A 50 -12.35 8.37 7.90
C ALA A 50 -10.83 8.35 8.16
N GLY A 51 -10.14 7.26 7.82
CA GLY A 51 -8.67 7.21 7.89
C GLY A 51 -7.98 8.22 6.97
N THR A 52 -8.60 8.62 5.86
CA THR A 52 -8.04 9.68 4.99
C THR A 52 -7.95 11.02 5.71
N VAL A 53 -8.94 11.33 6.56
CA VAL A 53 -8.97 12.55 7.40
C VAL A 53 -7.79 12.54 8.36
N LEU A 54 -7.61 11.44 9.10
CA LEU A 54 -6.52 11.29 10.04
C LEU A 54 -5.14 11.38 9.36
N VAL A 55 -4.96 10.76 8.20
CA VAL A 55 -3.71 10.84 7.44
C VAL A 55 -3.43 12.27 6.96
N LEU A 56 -4.44 13.00 6.48
CA LEU A 56 -4.27 14.41 6.08
C LEU A 56 -3.89 15.29 7.28
N MET A 57 -4.51 15.08 8.44
CA MET A 57 -4.16 15.80 9.68
C MET A 57 -2.72 15.49 10.12
N THR A 58 -2.33 14.22 10.04
CA THR A 58 -1.04 13.74 10.58
C THR A 58 0.13 14.08 9.65
N GLU A 59 -0.03 13.87 8.35
CA GLU A 59 1.06 13.98 7.37
C GLU A 59 1.19 15.38 6.78
N LEU A 60 0.06 16.08 6.61
CA LEU A 60 0.02 17.40 5.98
C LEU A 60 -0.38 18.51 6.96
N GLY A 61 -0.68 18.18 8.23
CA GLY A 61 -1.04 19.16 9.25
C GLY A 61 -2.39 19.84 9.03
N VAL A 62 -3.26 19.25 8.19
CA VAL A 62 -4.55 19.83 7.83
C VAL A 62 -5.43 19.96 9.07
N GLN A 63 -5.99 21.15 9.28
CA GLN A 63 -6.92 21.42 10.38
C GLN A 63 -8.33 21.46 9.83
N PHE A 64 -9.14 20.48 10.20
CA PHE A 64 -10.56 20.46 9.87
C PHE A 64 -11.31 21.21 10.97
N THR A 65 -12.07 22.25 10.59
CA THR A 65 -12.83 23.10 11.53
C THR A 65 -14.33 22.95 11.37
N ASP A 66 -14.77 22.43 10.23
CA ASP A 66 -16.17 22.19 9.88
C ASP A 66 -16.48 20.69 9.90
N SER A 67 -17.76 20.35 10.07
CA SER A 67 -18.25 18.99 9.90
C SER A 67 -18.29 18.60 8.42
N MET A 68 -18.21 17.30 8.16
CA MET A 68 -18.27 16.74 6.80
C MET A 68 -19.35 15.68 6.71
N SER A 69 -20.04 15.63 5.58
CA SER A 69 -20.92 14.52 5.21
C SER A 69 -20.44 13.95 3.88
N ILE A 70 -20.12 12.66 3.87
CA ILE A 70 -19.54 11.98 2.70
C ILE A 70 -20.48 10.85 2.28
N LEU A 71 -20.98 10.93 1.05
CA LEU A 71 -21.74 9.85 0.43
C LEU A 71 -20.79 8.99 -0.43
N VAL A 72 -20.64 7.72 -0.05
CA VAL A 72 -19.84 6.76 -0.83
C VAL A 72 -20.76 5.94 -1.73
N SER A 73 -20.52 6.03 -3.04
CA SER A 73 -21.16 5.18 -4.04
C SER A 73 -20.09 4.64 -4.98
N SER A 74 -20.11 3.33 -5.25
CA SER A 74 -19.10 2.68 -6.08
C SER A 74 -19.73 1.64 -6.99
N SER A 75 -19.36 1.68 -8.26
CA SER A 75 -19.64 0.62 -9.25
C SER A 75 -18.48 -0.38 -9.39
N VAL A 76 -17.40 -0.23 -8.61
CA VAL A 76 -16.22 -1.10 -8.68
C VAL A 76 -16.50 -2.40 -7.90
N PRO A 77 -16.45 -3.58 -8.56
CA PRO A 77 -16.79 -4.85 -7.92
C PRO A 77 -16.02 -5.14 -6.63
N GLU A 78 -16.72 -5.72 -5.66
CA GLU A 78 -16.22 -6.12 -4.34
C GLU A 78 -15.53 -7.47 -4.37
N GLY A 79 -14.32 -7.59 -3.81
CA GLY A 79 -13.67 -8.90 -3.67
C GLY A 79 -13.14 -9.50 -4.97
N LYS A 80 -13.07 -8.72 -6.05
CA LYS A 80 -12.72 -9.22 -7.39
C LYS A 80 -11.31 -8.88 -7.86
N GLY A 81 -10.44 -8.41 -6.96
CA GLY A 81 -9.05 -8.08 -7.31
C GLY A 81 -8.91 -6.87 -8.24
N VAL A 82 -9.88 -5.95 -8.24
CA VAL A 82 -9.93 -4.74 -9.08
C VAL A 82 -9.71 -3.46 -8.27
N SER A 83 -8.81 -3.50 -7.29
CA SER A 83 -8.32 -2.32 -6.54
C SER A 83 -9.40 -1.48 -5.87
N SER A 84 -10.45 -2.17 -5.43
CA SER A 84 -11.67 -1.53 -5.00
C SER A 84 -11.54 -0.75 -3.67
N SER A 85 -10.64 -1.14 -2.75
CA SER A 85 -10.33 -0.37 -1.54
C SER A 85 -9.59 0.92 -1.87
N ALA A 86 -8.50 0.80 -2.63
CA ALA A 86 -7.72 1.93 -3.10
C ALA A 86 -8.57 2.98 -3.84
N SER A 87 -9.55 2.54 -4.65
CA SER A 87 -10.46 3.46 -5.35
C SER A 87 -11.29 4.34 -4.40
N VAL A 88 -11.70 3.79 -3.25
CA VAL A 88 -12.48 4.54 -2.24
C VAL A 88 -11.59 5.51 -1.50
N GLU A 89 -10.39 5.09 -1.09
CA GLU A 89 -9.42 5.96 -0.41
C GLU A 89 -9.02 7.14 -1.30
N VAL A 90 -8.66 6.85 -2.56
CA VAL A 90 -8.23 7.86 -3.54
C VAL A 90 -9.37 8.81 -3.87
N ALA A 91 -10.59 8.31 -4.10
CA ALA A 91 -11.74 9.17 -4.38
C ALA A 91 -12.08 10.07 -3.18
N THR A 92 -12.07 9.51 -1.96
CA THR A 92 -12.37 10.25 -0.73
C THR A 92 -11.33 11.34 -0.49
N MET A 93 -10.04 10.98 -0.52
CA MET A 93 -8.96 11.93 -0.27
C MET A 93 -8.91 13.02 -1.34
N SER A 94 -9.18 12.67 -2.61
CA SER A 94 -9.27 13.66 -3.71
C SER A 94 -10.43 14.63 -3.50
N ALA A 95 -11.60 14.15 -3.06
CA ALA A 95 -12.75 15.00 -2.77
C ALA A 95 -12.47 15.96 -1.61
N ILE A 96 -11.88 15.46 -0.51
CA ILE A 96 -11.47 16.30 0.63
C ILE A 96 -10.42 17.32 0.19
N ALA A 97 -9.39 16.90 -0.55
CA ALA A 97 -8.37 17.81 -1.06
C ALA A 97 -8.97 18.93 -1.92
N ALA A 98 -9.93 18.61 -2.79
CA ALA A 98 -10.60 19.60 -3.62
C ALA A 98 -11.43 20.61 -2.80
N VAL A 99 -12.20 20.14 -1.82
CA VAL A 99 -13.05 21.01 -0.96
C VAL A 99 -12.20 21.93 -0.10
N TYR A 100 -11.09 21.44 0.45
CA TYR A 100 -10.20 22.21 1.33
C TYR A 100 -9.07 22.93 0.57
N GLY A 101 -9.06 22.90 -0.77
CA GLY A 101 -8.06 23.58 -1.59
C GLY A 101 -6.64 23.06 -1.41
N LEU A 102 -6.47 21.78 -1.04
CA LEU A 102 -5.17 21.15 -0.85
C LEU A 102 -4.55 20.79 -2.20
N ASN A 103 -3.34 21.29 -2.47
CA ASN A 103 -2.60 20.94 -3.67
C ASN A 103 -1.72 19.70 -3.41
N ILE A 104 -2.29 18.51 -3.65
CA ILE A 104 -1.60 17.23 -3.47
C ILE A 104 -1.34 16.61 -4.84
N ALA A 105 -0.07 16.32 -5.18
CA ALA A 105 0.26 15.66 -6.43
C ALA A 105 -0.33 14.23 -6.45
N PRO A 106 -0.77 13.69 -7.61
CA PRO A 106 -1.41 12.37 -7.68
C PRO A 106 -0.60 11.22 -7.06
N ARG A 107 0.73 11.26 -7.26
CA ARG A 107 1.65 10.30 -6.66
C ARG A 107 1.64 10.37 -5.13
N ASP A 108 1.69 11.57 -4.57
CA ASP A 108 1.74 11.76 -3.12
C ASP A 108 0.39 11.41 -2.50
N LEU A 109 -0.72 11.73 -3.17
CA LEU A 109 -2.06 11.30 -2.80
C LEU A 109 -2.14 9.77 -2.73
N ALA A 110 -1.62 9.06 -3.73
CA ALA A 110 -1.58 7.59 -3.73
C ALA A 110 -0.76 7.03 -2.55
N ILE A 111 0.37 7.65 -2.21
CA ILE A 111 1.20 7.25 -1.06
C ILE A 111 0.47 7.49 0.26
N LEU A 112 -0.24 8.62 0.39
CA LEU A 112 -1.06 8.90 1.57
C LEU A 112 -2.21 7.90 1.71
N CYS A 113 -2.91 7.56 0.62
CA CYS A 113 -3.91 6.50 0.63
C CYS A 113 -3.30 5.14 1.02
N GLN A 114 -2.10 4.81 0.53
CA GLN A 114 -1.42 3.58 0.93
C GLN A 114 -1.13 3.55 2.44
N LYS A 115 -0.85 4.70 3.06
CA LYS A 115 -0.71 4.79 4.52
C LYS A 115 -2.02 4.50 5.25
N VAL A 116 -3.16 4.96 4.73
CA VAL A 116 -4.49 4.63 5.27
C VAL A 116 -4.67 3.11 5.31
N GLU A 117 -4.47 2.43 4.18
CA GLU A 117 -4.68 0.98 4.08
C GLU A 117 -3.71 0.19 4.97
N ASN A 118 -2.43 0.56 4.97
CA ASN A 118 -1.41 -0.15 5.74
C ASN A 118 -1.51 0.07 7.25
N HIS A 119 -1.69 1.32 7.70
CA HIS A 119 -1.56 1.66 9.11
C HIS A 119 -2.90 1.70 9.85
N ILE A 120 -3.97 2.18 9.21
CA ILE A 120 -5.28 2.35 9.85
C ILE A 120 -6.15 1.12 9.61
N VAL A 121 -6.31 0.71 8.36
CA VAL A 121 -7.07 -0.51 8.03
C VAL A 121 -6.28 -1.75 8.47
N GLY A 122 -4.96 -1.70 8.38
CA GLY A 122 -4.07 -2.79 8.78
C GLY A 122 -3.85 -3.85 7.70
N ALA A 123 -4.13 -3.54 6.43
CA ALA A 123 -3.91 -4.41 5.29
C ALA A 123 -2.53 -4.12 4.67
N PRO A 124 -1.55 -5.05 4.75
CA PRO A 124 -0.16 -4.78 4.37
C PRO A 124 0.04 -4.81 2.85
N CYS A 125 -0.59 -3.90 2.12
CA CYS A 125 -0.62 -3.83 0.66
C CYS A 125 0.64 -3.21 0.03
N GLY A 126 0.77 -3.37 -1.30
CA GLY A 126 1.69 -2.60 -2.14
C GLY A 126 1.11 -1.23 -2.48
N VAL A 127 1.78 -0.45 -3.33
CA VAL A 127 1.33 0.92 -3.72
C VAL A 127 0.62 0.95 -5.08
N MET A 128 0.66 -0.16 -5.82
CA MET A 128 0.24 -0.22 -7.22
C MET A 128 -1.21 0.20 -7.42
N ASP A 129 -2.10 -0.25 -6.54
CA ASP A 129 -3.54 -0.02 -6.63
C ASP A 129 -3.87 1.47 -6.47
N GLN A 130 -3.33 2.10 -5.42
CA GLN A 130 -3.48 3.54 -5.19
C GLN A 130 -2.86 4.36 -6.31
N MET A 131 -1.68 3.98 -6.78
CA MET A 131 -0.97 4.67 -7.88
C MET A 131 -1.76 4.59 -9.18
N THR A 132 -2.29 3.42 -9.53
CA THR A 132 -3.11 3.24 -10.73
C THR A 132 -4.41 4.04 -10.63
N SER A 133 -5.03 4.07 -9.44
CA SER A 133 -6.26 4.83 -9.23
C SER A 133 -6.05 6.35 -9.27
N ALA A 134 -4.91 6.86 -8.79
CA ALA A 134 -4.64 8.29 -8.73
C ALA A 134 -3.98 8.86 -9.99
N CYS A 135 -3.09 8.09 -10.63
CA CYS A 135 -2.26 8.54 -11.75
C CYS A 135 -2.71 7.98 -13.12
N GLY A 136 -3.70 7.10 -13.14
CA GLY A 136 -4.19 6.47 -14.37
C GLY A 136 -4.83 7.48 -15.33
N GLU A 137 -4.62 7.26 -16.63
CA GLU A 137 -5.27 8.03 -17.69
C GLU A 137 -6.11 7.12 -18.58
N ALA A 138 -7.22 7.67 -19.09
CA ALA A 138 -8.09 6.95 -20.01
C ALA A 138 -7.32 6.46 -21.25
N ASN A 139 -7.54 5.20 -21.63
CA ASN A 139 -6.90 4.55 -22.78
C ASN A 139 -5.37 4.41 -22.70
N LYS A 140 -4.79 4.45 -21.49
CA LYS A 140 -3.35 4.22 -21.28
C LYS A 140 -3.09 3.15 -20.22
N LEU A 141 -2.03 2.38 -20.39
CA LEU A 141 -1.44 1.54 -19.36
C LEU A 141 -0.43 2.35 -18.56
N LEU A 142 -0.43 2.20 -17.23
CA LEU A 142 0.51 2.86 -16.35
C LEU A 142 1.69 1.93 -16.06
N ALA A 143 2.87 2.28 -16.57
CA ALA A 143 4.11 1.60 -16.23
C ALA A 143 4.73 2.29 -15.01
N MET A 144 5.11 1.52 -14.00
CA MET A 144 5.67 2.06 -12.76
C MET A 144 6.66 1.12 -12.10
N VAL A 145 7.49 1.69 -11.25
CA VAL A 145 8.33 0.98 -10.31
C VAL A 145 7.73 1.14 -8.91
N CYS A 146 7.34 0.03 -8.28
CA CYS A 146 6.68 0.05 -6.97
C CYS A 146 7.58 0.56 -5.84
N GLN A 147 8.90 0.47 -6.00
CA GLN A 147 9.88 0.98 -5.04
C GLN A 147 10.93 1.79 -5.82
N PRO A 148 10.87 3.14 -5.83
CA PRO A 148 10.29 4.01 -4.79
C PRO A 148 8.91 4.60 -5.13
N ALA A 149 7.99 3.83 -5.71
CA ALA A 149 6.66 4.30 -6.16
C ALA A 149 6.76 5.39 -7.23
N GLU A 150 7.45 5.09 -8.33
CA GLU A 150 7.71 6.03 -9.43
C GLU A 150 6.92 5.62 -10.68
N VAL A 151 6.10 6.54 -11.21
CA VAL A 151 5.48 6.36 -12.54
C VAL A 151 6.56 6.58 -13.60
N LYS A 152 6.74 5.60 -14.48
CA LYS A 152 7.70 5.67 -15.58
C LYS A 152 7.08 6.28 -16.82
N GLU A 153 5.97 5.71 -17.27
CA GLU A 153 5.30 6.16 -18.49
C GLU A 153 3.83 5.76 -18.51
N LEU A 154 3.07 6.47 -19.33
CA LEU A 154 1.70 6.13 -19.68
C LEU A 154 1.65 5.68 -21.14
N VAL A 155 1.54 4.36 -21.34
CA VAL A 155 1.60 3.73 -22.65
C VAL A 155 0.21 3.71 -23.27
N SER A 156 0.03 4.37 -24.41
CA SER A 156 -1.27 4.39 -25.10
C SER A 156 -1.66 2.99 -25.58
N ILE A 157 -2.89 2.59 -25.28
CA ILE A 157 -3.43 1.30 -25.72
C ILE A 157 -3.78 1.40 -27.21
N PRO A 158 -3.23 0.52 -28.08
CA PRO A 158 -3.61 0.51 -29.49
C PRO A 158 -5.11 0.34 -29.69
N THR A 159 -5.71 1.10 -30.60
CA THR A 159 -7.18 1.17 -30.78
C THR A 159 -7.84 -0.14 -31.20
N HIS A 160 -7.06 -1.12 -31.68
CA HIS A 160 -7.51 -2.46 -32.05
C HIS A 160 -7.36 -3.48 -30.90
N ILE A 161 -6.78 -3.09 -29.77
CA ILE A 161 -6.63 -3.93 -28.57
C ILE A 161 -7.75 -3.60 -27.57
N ARG A 162 -8.28 -4.62 -26.91
CA ARG A 162 -9.26 -4.50 -25.83
C ARG A 162 -8.89 -5.44 -24.70
N PHE A 163 -9.14 -5.00 -23.48
CA PHE A 163 -8.95 -5.79 -22.26
C PHE A 163 -10.31 -6.18 -21.70
N TRP A 164 -10.45 -7.43 -21.29
CA TRP A 164 -11.66 -7.97 -20.68
C TRP A 164 -11.30 -8.55 -19.31
N GLY A 165 -11.90 -8.00 -18.25
CA GLY A 165 -11.85 -8.61 -16.93
C GLY A 165 -12.99 -9.62 -16.80
N LEU A 166 -12.64 -10.89 -16.61
CA LEU A 166 -13.61 -11.97 -16.40
C LEU A 166 -13.58 -12.36 -14.92
N ASP A 167 -14.69 -12.15 -14.21
CA ASP A 167 -14.85 -12.57 -12.83
C ASP A 167 -14.91 -14.11 -12.77
N SER A 168 -14.02 -14.72 -11.99
CA SER A 168 -13.97 -16.18 -11.83
C SER A 168 -15.18 -16.76 -11.09
N GLY A 169 -16.00 -15.91 -10.46
CA GLY A 169 -17.11 -16.32 -9.60
C GLY A 169 -16.66 -16.83 -8.22
N ILE A 170 -15.35 -17.06 -8.03
CA ILE A 170 -14.77 -17.48 -6.76
C ILE A 170 -14.61 -16.23 -5.88
N ARG A 171 -15.29 -16.22 -4.74
CA ARG A 171 -15.02 -15.25 -3.69
C ARG A 171 -13.81 -15.77 -2.93
N HIS A 172 -12.61 -15.38 -3.34
CA HIS A 172 -11.48 -15.50 -2.44
C HIS A 172 -11.73 -14.51 -1.30
N SER A 173 -12.13 -15.02 -0.13
CA SER A 173 -11.93 -14.31 1.12
C SER A 173 -10.43 -14.28 1.35
N VAL A 174 -9.71 -13.43 0.61
CA VAL A 174 -8.36 -13.05 1.00
C VAL A 174 -8.51 -12.14 2.21
N GLY A 175 -8.93 -12.72 3.33
CA GLY A 175 -8.54 -12.17 4.63
C GLY A 175 -7.03 -12.00 4.53
N GLY A 176 -6.51 -10.84 4.88
CA GLY A 176 -5.12 -10.46 4.64
C GLY A 176 -4.04 -11.42 5.19
N THR A 177 -4.43 -12.52 5.86
CA THR A 177 -3.59 -13.62 6.32
C THR A 177 -2.85 -14.34 5.19
N ASP A 178 -3.50 -14.63 4.05
CA ASP A 178 -2.85 -15.34 2.94
C ASP A 178 -1.86 -14.42 2.22
N TYR A 179 -2.26 -13.18 1.95
CA TYR A 179 -1.38 -12.15 1.38
C TYR A 179 -0.20 -11.86 2.30
N GLY A 180 -0.45 -11.72 3.60
CA GLY A 180 0.58 -11.52 4.62
C GLY A 180 1.60 -12.66 4.65
N SER A 181 1.13 -13.90 4.55
CA SER A 181 2.01 -15.09 4.52
C SER A 181 2.91 -15.11 3.28
N VAL A 182 2.34 -14.86 2.09
CA VAL A 182 3.13 -14.76 0.83
C VAL A 182 4.14 -13.63 0.92
N ARG A 183 3.74 -12.48 1.47
CA ARG A 183 4.64 -11.33 1.68
C ARG A 183 5.79 -11.69 2.61
N VAL A 184 5.50 -12.25 3.79
CA VAL A 184 6.52 -12.69 4.75
C VAL A 184 7.48 -13.70 4.11
N GLY A 185 6.95 -14.72 3.43
CA GLY A 185 7.75 -15.71 2.71
C GLY A 185 8.68 -15.09 1.67
N THR A 186 8.19 -14.09 0.92
CA THR A 186 9.00 -13.35 -0.08
C THR A 186 10.15 -12.59 0.58
N TYR A 187 9.90 -11.87 1.68
CA TYR A 187 10.95 -11.14 2.40
C TYR A 187 11.98 -12.07 3.06
N MET A 188 11.52 -13.22 3.60
CA MET A 188 12.42 -14.25 4.11
C MET A 188 13.32 -14.81 2.99
N GLY A 189 12.73 -15.17 1.85
CA GLY A 189 13.47 -15.65 0.68
C GLY A 189 14.52 -14.63 0.20
N ARG A 190 14.12 -13.36 0.08
CA ARG A 190 15.06 -12.27 -0.26
C ARG A 190 16.23 -12.18 0.73
N LYS A 191 15.96 -12.28 2.03
CA LYS A 191 17.01 -12.23 3.07
C LYS A 191 17.97 -13.41 2.95
N LEU A 192 17.47 -14.62 2.73
CA LEU A 192 18.30 -15.81 2.53
C LEU A 192 19.19 -15.70 1.30
N ILE A 193 18.63 -15.27 0.16
CA ILE A 193 19.38 -15.03 -1.07
C ILE A 193 20.49 -13.99 -0.82
N LYS A 194 20.18 -12.90 -0.13
CA LYS A 194 21.16 -11.85 0.20
C LYS A 194 22.29 -12.37 1.10
N CYS A 195 21.98 -13.17 2.12
CA CYS A 195 23.00 -13.80 2.96
C CYS A 195 23.90 -14.73 2.13
N ALA A 196 23.30 -15.64 1.35
CA ALA A 196 24.06 -16.58 0.53
C ALA A 196 24.96 -15.88 -0.50
N ALA A 197 24.46 -14.82 -1.16
CA ALA A 197 25.26 -14.02 -2.07
C ALA A 197 26.44 -13.32 -1.35
N SER A 198 26.22 -12.81 -0.14
CA SER A 198 27.26 -12.15 0.66
C SER A 198 28.34 -13.15 1.11
N ASP A 199 27.93 -14.37 1.47
CA ASP A 199 28.86 -15.44 1.85
C ASP A 199 29.73 -15.89 0.66
N LEU A 200 29.13 -16.02 -0.53
CA LEU A 200 29.85 -16.32 -1.77
C LEU A 200 30.89 -15.25 -2.09
N ILE A 201 30.50 -13.97 -2.06
CA ILE A 201 31.42 -12.85 -2.29
C ILE A 201 32.56 -12.86 -1.27
N SER A 202 32.26 -13.15 0.01
CA SER A 202 33.28 -13.20 1.06
C SER A 202 34.28 -14.36 0.88
N GLN A 203 33.86 -15.45 0.24
CA GLN A 203 34.73 -16.60 -0.09
C GLN A 203 35.55 -16.38 -1.37
N SER A 204 35.07 -15.54 -2.30
CA SER A 204 35.79 -15.18 -3.54
C SER A 204 36.96 -14.21 -3.33
N PHE A 205 37.06 -13.55 -2.16
CA PHE A 205 38.21 -12.70 -1.79
C PHE A 205 39.11 -13.32 -0.70
N PRO A 206 39.81 -14.44 -0.93
CA PRO A 206 41.03 -14.71 -0.19
C PRO A 206 42.14 -13.82 -0.76
N SER A 207 42.73 -12.99 0.10
CA SER A 207 43.88 -12.14 -0.19
C SER A 207 45.01 -12.87 -0.94
N THR A 208 45.17 -12.64 -2.26
CA THR A 208 46.46 -12.71 -2.99
C THR A 208 46.35 -12.05 -4.39
N PRO A 209 47.33 -11.25 -4.86
CA PRO A 209 47.24 -10.57 -6.15
C PRO A 209 47.75 -11.46 -7.29
N THR A 210 46.92 -11.74 -8.30
CA THR A 210 47.41 -12.17 -9.61
C THR A 210 46.43 -11.86 -10.73
N GLN A 211 46.94 -11.19 -11.77
CA GLN A 211 46.26 -10.79 -13.00
C GLN A 211 45.60 -11.98 -13.72
N SER A 212 44.34 -11.85 -14.15
CA SER A 212 43.89 -11.96 -15.56
C SER A 212 42.36 -12.13 -15.73
N CYS A 213 41.81 -11.44 -16.76
CA CYS A 213 40.59 -11.72 -17.55
C CYS A 213 39.19 -11.18 -17.13
N ASP A 214 39.04 -9.86 -17.09
CA ASP A 214 38.11 -8.94 -17.81
C ASP A 214 36.65 -9.31 -18.22
N ALA A 215 36.01 -10.38 -17.72
CA ALA A 215 34.55 -10.57 -17.94
C ALA A 215 33.78 -10.94 -16.67
N SER A 216 34.41 -11.60 -15.70
CA SER A 216 33.79 -11.91 -14.40
C SER A 216 33.68 -10.69 -13.48
N GLU A 217 34.62 -9.74 -13.61
CA GLU A 217 34.69 -8.55 -12.76
C GLU A 217 33.51 -7.57 -12.99
N GLU A 218 32.98 -7.46 -14.22
CA GLU A 218 31.83 -6.59 -14.51
C GLU A 218 30.52 -7.11 -13.90
N TYR A 219 30.27 -8.43 -13.97
CA TYR A 219 29.07 -9.05 -13.39
C TYR A 219 29.12 -9.04 -11.84
N GLU A 220 30.29 -9.27 -11.25
CA GLU A 220 30.46 -9.20 -9.80
C GLU A 220 30.32 -7.76 -9.28
N LYS A 221 30.89 -6.79 -9.98
CA LYS A 221 30.77 -5.36 -9.62
C LYS A 221 29.32 -4.88 -9.72
N TYR A 222 28.59 -5.27 -10.77
CA TYR A 222 27.16 -4.97 -10.90
C TYR A 222 26.32 -5.59 -9.77
N GLY A 223 26.60 -6.85 -9.40
CA GLY A 223 25.95 -7.51 -8.26
C GLY A 223 26.21 -6.81 -6.92
N VAL A 224 27.45 -6.38 -6.67
CA VAL A 224 27.85 -5.63 -5.46
C VAL A 224 27.20 -4.25 -5.40
N ASP A 225 27.12 -3.53 -6.53
CA ASP A 225 26.50 -2.21 -6.58
C ASP A 225 24.97 -2.28 -6.44
N LEU A 226 24.33 -3.32 -6.99
CA LEU A 226 22.92 -3.62 -6.77
C LEU A 226 22.64 -3.85 -5.26
N LEU A 227 23.47 -4.68 -4.61
CA LEU A 227 23.35 -4.97 -3.18
C LEU A 227 23.55 -3.74 -2.27
N LYS A 228 24.44 -2.81 -2.66
CA LYS A 228 24.65 -1.53 -1.96
C LYS A 228 23.47 -0.57 -2.14
N SER A 229 22.97 -0.41 -3.36
CA SER A 229 21.81 0.44 -3.65
C SER A 229 20.53 -0.04 -2.95
N GLU A 230 20.39 -1.35 -2.77
CA GLU A 230 19.26 -1.96 -2.07
C GLU A 230 19.36 -1.92 -0.53
N ALA A 231 20.57 -1.78 0.03
CA ALA A 231 20.75 -1.63 1.48
C ALA A 231 20.20 -0.30 1.99
N SER A 232 20.17 0.74 1.15
CA SER A 232 19.56 2.05 1.46
C SER A 232 18.03 2.06 1.48
N LEU A 233 17.36 1.01 0.99
CA LEU A 233 15.88 0.95 0.85
C LEU A 233 15.15 0.35 2.08
N GLN A 234 15.68 0.61 3.28
CA GLN A 234 15.36 -0.05 4.55
C GLN A 234 14.00 0.35 5.20
N TYR A 235 13.04 0.84 4.41
CA TYR A 235 11.79 1.41 4.96
C TYR A 235 10.69 0.35 5.23
N LEU A 236 10.61 -0.72 4.44
CA LEU A 236 9.49 -1.67 4.51
C LEU A 236 9.75 -2.94 5.35
N CYS A 237 11.00 -3.17 5.77
CA CYS A 237 11.38 -4.33 6.57
C CYS A 237 11.05 -4.19 8.06
N ASN A 238 10.59 -3.02 8.51
CA ASN A 238 10.35 -2.72 9.93
C ASN A 238 8.89 -2.90 10.39
N LEU A 239 8.01 -3.45 9.55
CA LEU A 239 6.68 -3.84 10.02
C LEU A 239 6.82 -5.15 10.83
N PRO A 240 6.54 -5.15 12.14
CA PRO A 240 6.62 -6.36 12.94
C PRO A 240 5.61 -7.39 12.40
N PRO A 241 5.99 -8.66 12.24
CA PRO A 241 5.04 -9.71 11.93
C PRO A 241 4.06 -9.82 13.10
N HIS A 242 2.76 -9.64 12.84
CA HIS A 242 1.71 -9.94 13.82
C HIS A 242 1.89 -11.41 14.25
N ARG A 243 2.34 -11.63 15.49
CA ARG A 243 2.34 -12.95 16.13
C ARG A 243 0.90 -13.25 16.55
N SER A 244 0.15 -13.94 15.70
CA SER A 244 -1.02 -14.68 16.16
C SER A 244 -0.54 -15.92 16.91
N ALA A 245 -0.34 -15.78 18.22
CA ALA A 245 -0.26 -16.91 19.13
C ALA A 245 -1.67 -17.50 19.26
N LEU A 246 -1.88 -18.70 18.73
CA LEU A 246 -3.07 -19.50 19.05
C LEU A 246 -2.91 -20.05 20.47
N PRO A 247 -3.89 -19.92 21.37
CA PRO A 247 -3.89 -20.67 22.63
C PRO A 247 -4.30 -22.12 22.36
N TYR A 248 -3.55 -23.05 22.96
CA TYR A 248 -3.97 -24.43 23.19
C TYR A 248 -4.94 -24.50 24.37
#